data_AF-A0AAE8SUZ8-F1
#
_entry.id   AF-A0AAE8SUZ8-F1
#
_cell.length_a   1.000
_cell.length_b   1.000
_cell.length_c   1.000
_cell.angle_alpha   90.00
_cell.angle_beta   90.00
_cell.angle_gamma   90.00
#
_symmetry.space_group_name_H-M   'P 1'
#
loop_
_entity.id
_entity.type
_entity.pdbx_description
1 polymer ?
#
loop_
_entity_poly.entity_id
_entity_poly.type
_entity_poly.pdbx_seq_one_letter_code
_entity_poly.pdbx_strand_id
1 'polypeptide(L)'
;MAYGEYESQQALAEHLPDNVAVPLSYGTFQLDASKSFFLTPFLKFEDSFPDPMQLTKILEKLHRSSTSPTGKYGFHVQTFNGVVPLINDWCDTWEEWFSRQFRSDIAWEQSIAGPDPEFDRVADEFFEKVIPRLLRPLETGVEFHMMREPRYQFSEKHIQAYRNVVGASDPVADFDDRNILYAMRDNIINAGLHEGRRYLRKKVQNEMLRPISKYPDGFEGFKVPALEVDPRAFDSK
;
A
#
# COMPACT_ATOMS: atom_id res chain seq x y z
N MET A 1 -0.16 8.90 -17.18
CA MET A 1 0.53 7.64 -16.90
C MET A 1 2.04 7.73 -17.09
N ALA A 2 2.57 7.89 -18.32
CA ALA A 2 4.02 7.85 -18.56
C ALA A 2 4.86 8.83 -17.72
N TYR A 3 4.38 10.07 -17.52
CA TYR A 3 5.05 11.05 -16.66
C TYR A 3 5.09 10.60 -15.18
N GLY A 4 3.99 10.06 -14.66
CA GLY A 4 3.94 9.54 -13.30
C GLY A 4 4.86 8.33 -13.09
N GLU A 5 4.94 7.42 -14.08
CA GLU A 5 5.90 6.30 -14.06
C GLU A 5 7.35 6.80 -14.06
N TYR A 6 7.66 7.77 -14.93
CA TYR A 6 8.99 8.38 -14.99
C TYR A 6 9.43 8.98 -13.65
N GLU A 7 8.60 9.83 -13.06
CA GLU A 7 8.90 10.46 -11.75
C GLU A 7 8.99 9.43 -10.62
N SER A 8 8.17 8.37 -10.67
CA SER A 8 8.22 7.28 -9.68
C SER A 8 9.52 6.49 -9.77
N GLN A 9 9.93 6.11 -10.99
CA GLN A 9 11.19 5.39 -11.22
C GLN A 9 12.41 6.26 -10.91
N GLN A 10 12.34 7.59 -11.14
CA GLN A 10 13.40 8.51 -10.74
C GLN A 10 13.56 8.51 -9.21
N ALA A 11 12.47 8.71 -8.46
CA ALA A 11 12.51 8.71 -7.01
C ALA A 11 13.01 7.37 -6.43
N LEU A 12 12.62 6.25 -7.02
CA LEU A 12 13.13 4.94 -6.61
C LEU A 12 14.62 4.76 -6.92
N ALA A 13 15.10 5.26 -8.07
CA ALA A 13 16.49 5.13 -8.50
C ALA A 13 17.47 5.90 -7.60
N GLU A 14 17.03 6.94 -6.90
CA GLU A 14 17.85 7.64 -5.89
C GLU A 14 18.26 6.73 -4.73
N HIS A 15 17.45 5.72 -4.41
CA HIS A 15 17.68 4.79 -3.30
C HIS A 15 18.12 3.40 -3.76
N LEU A 16 17.59 2.94 -4.89
CA LEU A 16 17.72 1.58 -5.40
C LEU A 16 18.14 1.53 -6.89
N PRO A 17 19.23 2.20 -7.31
CA PRO A 17 19.57 2.32 -8.73
C PRO A 17 19.79 0.97 -9.44
N ASP A 18 20.18 -0.07 -8.70
CA ASP A 18 20.44 -1.41 -9.23
C ASP A 18 19.20 -2.33 -9.24
N ASN A 19 18.07 -1.87 -8.66
CA ASN A 19 16.88 -2.71 -8.48
C ASN A 19 15.62 -2.14 -9.17
N VAL A 20 15.74 -1.02 -9.88
CA VAL A 20 14.62 -0.37 -10.57
C VAL A 20 14.91 -0.15 -12.04
N ALA A 21 13.86 0.16 -12.81
CA ALA A 21 13.98 0.51 -14.21
C ALA A 21 14.37 1.98 -14.33
N VAL A 22 15.69 2.26 -14.42
CA VAL A 22 16.20 3.64 -14.49
C VAL A 22 15.57 4.38 -15.67
N PRO A 23 14.79 5.45 -15.43
CA PRO A 23 14.03 6.08 -16.50
C PRO A 23 14.93 6.98 -17.35
N LEU A 24 14.82 6.88 -18.68
CA LEU A 24 15.58 7.69 -19.63
C LEU A 24 14.78 8.88 -20.15
N SER A 25 13.51 8.67 -20.47
CA SER A 25 12.64 9.70 -21.03
C SER A 25 11.17 9.28 -21.02
N TYR A 26 10.28 10.25 -21.21
CA TYR A 26 8.86 10.05 -21.42
C TYR A 26 8.34 11.11 -22.39
N GLY A 27 7.14 10.90 -22.93
CA GLY A 27 6.49 11.91 -23.77
C GLY A 27 5.19 11.46 -24.40
N THR A 28 4.61 12.34 -25.20
CA THR A 28 3.44 12.07 -26.04
C THR A 28 3.85 12.05 -27.51
N PHE A 29 3.14 11.26 -28.32
CA PHE A 29 3.44 11.18 -29.74
C PHE A 29 2.97 12.47 -30.44
N GLN A 30 3.82 13.05 -31.29
CA GLN A 30 3.48 14.28 -32.02
C GLN A 30 2.28 14.09 -32.96
N LEU A 31 2.15 12.91 -33.57
CA LEU A 31 1.08 12.59 -34.51
C LEU A 31 -0.20 12.10 -33.81
N ASP A 32 -0.13 11.71 -32.53
CA ASP A 32 -1.25 11.20 -31.76
C ASP A 32 -1.05 11.49 -30.27
N ALA A 33 -1.58 12.62 -29.81
CA ALA A 33 -1.47 13.05 -28.43
C ALA A 33 -2.20 12.13 -27.43
N SER A 34 -3.04 11.19 -27.90
CA SER A 34 -3.66 10.17 -27.03
C SER A 34 -2.68 9.06 -26.62
N LYS A 35 -1.53 8.96 -27.30
CA LYS A 35 -0.50 7.96 -27.03
C LYS A 35 0.68 8.59 -26.30
N SER A 36 1.25 7.81 -25.39
CA SER A 36 2.43 8.21 -24.63
C SER A 36 3.49 7.11 -24.68
N PHE A 37 4.74 7.48 -24.46
CA PHE A 37 5.86 6.57 -24.32
C PHE A 37 6.61 6.81 -23.01
N PHE A 38 7.26 5.76 -22.53
CA PHE A 38 8.23 5.75 -21.44
C PHE A 38 9.42 4.94 -21.92
N LEU A 39 10.63 5.45 -21.74
CA LEU A 39 11.88 4.83 -22.16
C LEU A 39 12.73 4.50 -20.93
N THR A 40 13.24 3.27 -20.87
CA THR A 40 14.13 2.75 -19.83
C THR A 40 15.13 1.79 -20.49
N PRO A 41 16.32 1.52 -19.92
CA PRO A 41 17.19 0.47 -20.38
C PRO A 41 16.46 -0.87 -20.40
N PHE A 42 16.81 -1.69 -21.39
CA PHE A 42 16.35 -3.08 -21.42
C PHE A 42 17.08 -3.88 -20.34
N LEU A 43 16.33 -4.44 -19.40
CA LEU A 43 16.84 -5.32 -18.35
C LEU A 43 16.55 -6.77 -18.73
N LYS A 44 17.61 -7.59 -18.85
CA LYS A 44 17.47 -9.02 -19.11
C LYS A 44 17.16 -9.73 -17.79
N PHE A 45 15.93 -10.18 -17.63
CA PHE A 45 15.53 -10.99 -16.49
C PHE A 45 15.91 -12.46 -16.67
N GLU A 46 16.16 -13.11 -15.55
CA GLU A 46 16.27 -14.57 -15.46
C GLU A 46 14.91 -15.14 -15.03
N ASP A 47 14.58 -16.33 -15.53
CA ASP A 47 13.36 -17.04 -15.15
C ASP A 47 13.56 -17.77 -13.81
N SER A 48 13.78 -16.99 -12.76
CA SER A 48 13.93 -17.49 -11.39
C SER A 48 13.38 -16.48 -10.38
N PHE A 49 12.94 -16.99 -9.24
CA PHE A 49 12.48 -16.14 -8.13
C PHE A 49 13.68 -15.73 -7.28
N PRO A 50 13.76 -14.45 -6.87
CA PRO A 50 14.76 -14.03 -5.91
C PRO A 50 14.55 -14.74 -4.57
N ASP A 51 15.63 -14.99 -3.86
CA ASP A 51 15.53 -15.52 -2.50
C ASP A 51 14.77 -14.51 -1.61
N PRO A 52 13.86 -14.98 -0.72
CA PRO A 52 13.12 -14.11 0.18
C PRO A 52 13.96 -13.06 0.92
N MET A 53 15.20 -13.39 1.30
CA MET A 53 16.11 -12.48 1.99
C MET A 53 16.67 -11.40 1.06
N GLN A 54 16.88 -11.71 -0.23
CA GLN A 54 17.33 -10.72 -1.22
C GLN A 54 16.27 -9.63 -1.41
N LEU A 55 15.00 -10.02 -1.62
CA LEU A 55 13.90 -9.06 -1.71
C LEU A 55 13.78 -8.25 -0.42
N THR A 56 13.85 -8.92 0.72
CA THR A 56 13.73 -8.27 2.03
C THR A 56 14.79 -7.20 2.25
N LYS A 57 16.05 -7.44 1.86
CA LYS A 57 17.14 -6.44 1.96
C LYS A 57 16.89 -5.22 1.08
N ILE A 58 16.31 -5.41 -0.10
CA ILE A 58 15.94 -4.30 -1.00
C ILE A 58 14.84 -3.45 -0.36
N LEU A 59 13.80 -4.10 0.19
CA LEU A 59 12.71 -3.42 0.88
C LEU A 59 13.20 -2.68 2.13
N GLU A 60 14.05 -3.32 2.95
CA GLU A 60 14.66 -2.68 4.11
C GLU A 60 15.44 -1.43 3.70
N LYS A 61 16.28 -1.54 2.67
CA LYS A 61 17.07 -0.40 2.17
C LYS A 61 16.15 0.75 1.79
N LEU A 62 15.12 0.51 0.98
CA LEU A 62 14.17 1.53 0.55
C LEU A 62 13.45 2.19 1.73
N HIS A 63 12.90 1.38 2.63
CA HIS A 63 12.16 1.87 3.81
C HIS A 63 13.03 2.70 4.76
N ARG A 64 14.33 2.39 4.87
CA ARG A 64 15.25 3.12 5.75
C ARG A 64 15.93 4.32 5.10
N SER A 65 16.13 4.31 3.77
CA SER A 65 16.85 5.38 3.08
C SER A 65 15.96 6.48 2.54
N SER A 66 14.66 6.22 2.37
CA SER A 66 13.71 7.20 1.83
C SER A 66 13.05 8.02 2.92
N THR A 67 12.78 9.29 2.60
CA THR A 67 12.04 10.23 3.46
C THR A 67 11.17 11.10 2.60
N SER A 68 9.96 11.43 3.07
CA SER A 68 9.10 12.37 2.36
C SER A 68 9.80 13.74 2.24
N PRO A 69 9.89 14.33 1.04
CA PRO A 69 10.55 15.63 0.85
C PRO A 69 9.78 16.78 1.53
N THR A 70 8.52 16.56 1.89
CA THR A 70 7.64 17.55 2.55
C THR A 70 7.33 17.18 4.01
N GLY A 71 7.74 15.98 4.46
CA GLY A 71 7.27 15.40 5.72
C GLY A 71 5.80 14.97 5.72
N LYS A 72 5.08 15.10 4.60
CA LYS A 72 3.66 14.74 4.43
C LYS A 72 3.49 13.45 3.61
N TYR A 73 2.30 12.89 3.62
CA TYR A 73 1.92 11.75 2.77
C TYR A 73 1.41 12.25 1.41
N GLY A 74 1.97 11.76 0.32
CA GLY A 74 1.60 12.18 -1.03
C GLY A 74 2.74 12.01 -2.03
N PHE A 75 2.54 12.58 -3.22
CA PHE A 75 3.55 12.63 -4.27
C PHE A 75 3.31 13.88 -5.14
N HIS A 76 4.37 14.45 -5.73
CA HIS A 76 4.27 15.73 -6.46
C HIS A 76 3.56 15.63 -7.80
N VAL A 77 3.37 14.41 -8.33
CA VAL A 77 2.65 14.16 -9.59
C VAL A 77 1.63 13.06 -9.42
N GLN A 78 0.63 13.02 -10.30
CA GLN A 78 -0.33 11.91 -10.35
C GLN A 78 0.34 10.64 -10.86
N THR A 79 0.26 9.57 -10.07
CA THR A 79 0.66 8.21 -10.42
C THR A 79 -0.57 7.33 -10.63
N PHE A 80 -0.38 6.07 -11.03
CA PHE A 80 -1.46 5.18 -11.44
C PHE A 80 -1.23 3.76 -10.91
N ASN A 81 -2.31 3.07 -10.56
CA ASN A 81 -2.34 1.61 -10.38
C ASN A 81 -3.03 1.00 -11.61
N GLY A 82 -2.26 0.43 -12.53
CA GLY A 82 -2.76 0.10 -13.85
C GLY A 82 -3.24 1.38 -14.56
N VAL A 83 -4.54 1.45 -14.88
CA VAL A 83 -5.16 2.64 -15.48
C VAL A 83 -5.84 3.55 -14.45
N VAL A 84 -5.83 3.18 -13.16
CA VAL A 84 -6.56 3.90 -12.12
C VAL A 84 -5.68 4.99 -11.52
N PRO A 85 -6.07 6.28 -11.59
CA PRO A 85 -5.27 7.37 -11.03
C PRO A 85 -5.25 7.35 -9.50
N LEU A 86 -4.10 7.68 -8.92
CA LEU A 86 -3.96 7.93 -7.48
C LEU A 86 -4.13 9.42 -7.16
N ILE A 87 -4.75 9.70 -6.02
CA ILE A 87 -4.96 11.03 -5.42
C ILE A 87 -3.77 11.33 -4.51
N ASN A 88 -2.70 11.80 -5.14
CA ASN A 88 -1.40 12.03 -4.51
C ASN A 88 -1.28 13.37 -3.76
N ASP A 89 -2.37 14.14 -3.63
CA ASP A 89 -2.38 15.39 -2.88
C ASP A 89 -1.77 15.22 -1.48
N TRP A 90 -0.92 16.14 -1.09
CA TRP A 90 -0.23 16.07 0.19
C TRP A 90 -1.20 16.21 1.36
N CYS A 91 -1.09 15.34 2.37
CA CYS A 91 -1.81 15.46 3.63
C CYS A 91 -0.94 15.04 4.83
N ASP A 92 -1.35 15.45 6.03
CA ASP A 92 -0.51 15.31 7.22
C ASP A 92 -0.59 13.90 7.84
N THR A 93 -1.64 13.13 7.55
CA THR A 93 -1.86 11.82 8.17
C THR A 93 -2.03 10.70 7.15
N TRP A 94 -1.56 9.52 7.51
CA TRP A 94 -1.74 8.32 6.69
C TRP A 94 -3.21 7.89 6.62
N GLU A 95 -3.96 8.04 7.72
CA GLU A 95 -5.41 7.80 7.75
C GLU A 95 -6.13 8.60 6.67
N GLU A 96 -5.84 9.90 6.57
CA GLU A 96 -6.45 10.78 5.57
C GLU A 96 -6.11 10.34 4.14
N TRP A 97 -4.82 10.13 3.86
CA TRP A 97 -4.38 9.70 2.52
C TRP A 97 -5.05 8.40 2.11
N PHE A 98 -4.96 7.39 2.98
CA PHE A 98 -5.48 6.06 2.71
C PHE A 98 -7.00 6.08 2.56
N SER A 99 -7.71 6.80 3.45
CA SER A 99 -9.16 6.88 3.40
C SER A 99 -9.65 7.51 2.10
N ARG A 100 -9.04 8.63 1.71
CA ARG A 100 -9.36 9.34 0.47
C ARG A 100 -9.15 8.45 -0.75
N GLN A 101 -7.99 7.79 -0.82
CA GLN A 101 -7.67 6.92 -1.93
C GLN A 101 -8.58 5.69 -1.98
N PHE A 102 -8.83 5.02 -0.85
CA PHE A 102 -9.65 3.81 -0.84
C PHE A 102 -11.11 4.09 -1.21
N ARG A 103 -11.67 5.25 -0.81
CA ARG A 103 -12.99 5.71 -1.30
C ARG A 103 -12.99 5.92 -2.81
N SER A 104 -11.94 6.54 -3.34
CA SER A 104 -11.78 6.72 -4.80
C SER A 104 -11.68 5.37 -5.53
N ASP A 105 -10.98 4.40 -4.95
CA ASP A 105 -10.80 3.07 -5.53
C ASP A 105 -12.14 2.30 -5.59
N ILE A 106 -12.95 2.38 -4.52
CA ILE A 106 -14.31 1.82 -4.49
C ILE A 106 -15.21 2.50 -5.52
N ALA A 107 -15.20 3.84 -5.58
CA ALA A 107 -16.01 4.58 -6.54
C ALA A 107 -15.62 4.28 -7.99
N TRP A 108 -14.32 4.14 -8.26
CA TRP A 108 -13.83 3.74 -9.57
C TRP A 108 -14.30 2.33 -9.93
N GLU A 109 -14.16 1.36 -9.03
CA GLU A 109 -14.62 -0.01 -9.26
C GLU A 109 -16.14 -0.08 -9.51
N GLN A 110 -16.94 0.67 -8.75
CA GLN A 110 -18.39 0.75 -8.93
C GLN A 110 -18.80 1.47 -10.22
N SER A 111 -17.98 2.39 -10.74
CA SER A 111 -18.20 2.96 -12.07
C SER A 111 -18.14 1.92 -13.19
N ILE A 112 -17.41 0.81 -12.96
CA ILE A 112 -17.25 -0.29 -13.91
C ILE A 112 -18.29 -1.38 -13.66
N ALA A 113 -18.42 -1.85 -12.42
CA ALA A 113 -19.24 -3.02 -12.09
C ALA A 113 -20.65 -2.66 -11.56
N GLY A 114 -20.96 -1.37 -11.46
CA GLY A 114 -22.24 -0.86 -10.98
C GLY A 114 -22.28 -0.67 -9.45
N PRO A 115 -23.27 0.10 -8.95
CA PRO A 115 -23.42 0.40 -7.53
C PRO A 115 -23.76 -0.85 -6.72
N ASP A 116 -23.40 -0.83 -5.44
CA ASP A 116 -23.68 -1.91 -4.49
C ASP A 116 -24.02 -1.32 -3.11
N PRO A 117 -25.31 -1.03 -2.83
CA PRO A 117 -25.70 -0.39 -1.58
C PRO A 117 -25.38 -1.20 -0.32
N GLU A 118 -25.30 -2.53 -0.43
CA GLU A 118 -24.89 -3.38 0.69
C GLU A 118 -23.39 -3.22 0.96
N PHE A 119 -22.58 -3.16 -0.10
CA PHE A 119 -21.16 -2.85 -0.01
C PHE A 119 -20.95 -1.46 0.61
N ASP A 120 -21.67 -0.45 0.13
CA ASP A 120 -21.54 0.93 0.60
C ASP A 120 -21.79 1.05 2.11
N ARG A 121 -22.85 0.41 2.61
CA ARG A 121 -23.17 0.39 4.04
C ARG A 121 -22.05 -0.25 4.87
N VAL A 122 -21.47 -1.36 4.38
CA VAL A 122 -20.35 -2.04 5.06
C VAL A 122 -19.08 -1.20 5.01
N ALA A 123 -18.81 -0.58 3.86
CA ALA A 123 -17.67 0.31 3.68
C ALA A 123 -17.77 1.51 4.63
N ASP A 124 -18.93 2.17 4.74
CA ASP A 124 -19.09 3.32 5.62
C ASP A 124 -18.80 2.98 7.09
N GLU A 125 -19.32 1.85 7.60
CA GLU A 125 -18.99 1.38 8.94
C GLU A 125 -17.48 1.06 9.09
N PHE A 126 -16.85 0.49 8.05
CA PHE A 126 -15.43 0.22 8.03
C PHE A 126 -14.58 1.50 8.07
N PHE A 127 -14.93 2.52 7.29
CA PHE A 127 -14.26 3.82 7.29
C PHE A 127 -14.45 4.57 8.61
N GLU A 128 -15.60 4.42 9.26
CA GLU A 128 -15.89 5.09 10.54
C GLU A 128 -15.16 4.43 11.71
N LYS A 129 -15.14 3.10 11.78
CA LYS A 129 -14.62 2.38 12.95
C LYS A 129 -13.21 1.84 12.75
N VAL A 130 -12.98 1.13 11.66
CA VAL A 130 -11.80 0.27 11.49
C VAL A 130 -10.60 1.07 11.02
N ILE A 131 -10.76 1.94 10.01
CA ILE A 131 -9.63 2.71 9.48
C ILE A 131 -9.01 3.62 10.56
N PRO A 132 -9.80 4.43 11.31
CA PRO A 132 -9.28 5.18 12.45
C PRO A 132 -8.57 4.30 13.48
N ARG A 133 -9.20 3.17 13.83
CA ARG A 133 -8.66 2.23 14.83
C ARG A 133 -7.30 1.69 14.44
N LEU A 134 -7.08 1.38 13.17
CA LEU A 134 -5.85 0.75 12.70
C LEU A 134 -4.76 1.75 12.27
N LEU A 135 -5.13 2.93 11.76
CA LEU A 135 -4.19 3.85 11.15
C LEU A 135 -3.81 5.06 12.01
N ARG A 136 -4.67 5.53 12.94
CA ARG A 136 -4.28 6.61 13.87
C ARG A 136 -3.14 6.24 14.81
N PRO A 137 -3.10 5.01 15.38
CA PRO A 137 -2.00 4.60 16.26
C PRO A 137 -0.69 4.32 15.52
N LEU A 138 -0.65 4.42 14.19
CA LEU A 138 0.56 4.10 13.42
C LEU A 138 1.57 5.24 13.58
N GLU A 139 2.49 5.09 14.53
CA GLU A 139 3.40 6.17 14.95
C GLU A 139 4.47 6.48 13.89
N THR A 140 5.14 5.45 13.38
CA THR A 140 6.06 5.52 12.24
C THR A 140 6.17 4.11 11.66
N GLY A 141 5.92 3.92 10.38
CA GLY A 141 5.91 2.55 9.84
C GLY A 141 5.56 2.41 8.37
N VAL A 142 6.16 1.41 7.75
CA VAL A 142 5.91 0.99 6.37
C VAL A 142 5.66 -0.51 6.37
N GLU A 143 4.65 -0.92 5.62
CA GLU A 143 4.14 -2.30 5.63
C GLU A 143 4.13 -2.88 4.21
N PHE A 144 4.46 -4.16 4.09
CA PHE A 144 4.53 -4.82 2.79
C PHE A 144 3.25 -5.59 2.45
N HIS A 145 2.16 -4.86 2.24
CA HIS A 145 0.82 -5.43 2.06
C HIS A 145 0.65 -6.48 0.95
N MET A 146 1.43 -6.38 -0.12
CA MET A 146 1.37 -7.31 -1.26
C MET A 146 1.65 -8.76 -0.84
N MET A 147 2.32 -8.97 0.30
CA MET A 147 2.59 -10.30 0.88
C MET A 147 1.35 -11.14 1.16
N ARG A 148 0.16 -10.53 1.32
CA ARG A 148 -1.07 -11.25 1.65
C ARG A 148 -1.78 -11.85 0.45
N GLU A 149 -1.53 -11.33 -0.75
CA GLU A 149 -2.30 -11.70 -1.93
C GLU A 149 -1.65 -12.89 -2.66
N PRO A 150 -2.31 -14.07 -2.71
CA PRO A 150 -1.69 -15.30 -3.25
C PRO A 150 -1.21 -15.15 -4.70
N ARG A 151 -1.81 -14.23 -5.46
CA ARG A 151 -1.46 -13.93 -6.86
C ARG A 151 -0.01 -13.48 -7.05
N TYR A 152 0.61 -12.92 -6.01
CA TYR A 152 1.99 -12.46 -6.04
C TYR A 152 3.00 -13.53 -5.63
N GLN A 153 2.52 -14.74 -5.31
CA GLN A 153 3.36 -15.92 -5.03
C GLN A 153 4.35 -15.73 -3.87
N PHE A 154 4.06 -14.81 -2.95
CA PHE A 154 4.78 -14.72 -1.69
C PHE A 154 4.45 -15.93 -0.81
N SER A 155 5.50 -16.55 -0.29
CA SER A 155 5.40 -17.67 0.67
C SER A 155 5.61 -17.20 2.10
N GLU A 156 5.31 -18.05 3.09
CA GLU A 156 5.59 -17.78 4.50
C GLU A 156 7.05 -17.38 4.76
N LYS A 157 7.99 -17.88 3.95
CA LYS A 157 9.41 -17.49 4.04
C LYS A 157 9.63 -16.01 3.74
N HIS A 158 8.88 -15.42 2.79
CA HIS A 158 8.94 -13.99 2.50
C HIS A 158 8.38 -13.17 3.66
N ILE A 159 7.26 -13.63 4.21
CA ILE A 159 6.60 -12.99 5.34
C ILE A 159 7.52 -12.97 6.56
N GLN A 160 8.11 -14.13 6.89
CA GLN A 160 9.02 -14.25 8.02
C GLN A 160 10.31 -13.45 7.80
N ALA A 161 10.87 -13.45 6.59
CA ALA A 161 12.05 -12.65 6.28
C ALA A 161 11.78 -11.15 6.50
N TYR A 162 10.69 -10.63 5.93
CA TYR A 162 10.30 -9.23 6.10
C TYR A 162 10.10 -8.86 7.57
N ARG A 163 9.35 -9.68 8.33
CA ARG A 163 9.12 -9.46 9.77
C ARG A 163 10.41 -9.46 10.58
N ASN A 164 11.38 -10.31 10.23
CA ASN A 164 12.64 -10.41 10.97
C ASN A 164 13.60 -9.25 10.70
N VAL A 165 13.58 -8.68 9.50
CA VAL A 165 14.56 -7.67 9.07
C VAL A 165 13.99 -6.26 9.17
N VAL A 166 12.78 -6.05 8.64
CA VAL A 166 12.12 -4.74 8.62
C VAL A 166 11.32 -4.53 9.90
N GLY A 167 10.70 -5.57 10.43
CA GLY A 167 9.86 -5.49 11.62
C GLY A 167 8.41 -5.16 11.30
N ALA A 168 7.56 -5.26 12.32
CA ALA A 168 6.18 -4.81 12.29
C ALA A 168 6.10 -3.40 12.87
N SER A 169 5.33 -2.52 12.25
CA SER A 169 5.13 -1.18 12.81
C SER A 169 4.29 -1.25 14.09
N ASP A 170 4.52 -0.34 15.02
CA ASP A 170 3.66 -0.24 16.19
C ASP A 170 2.26 0.29 15.84
N PRO A 171 1.19 -0.23 16.48
CA PRO A 171 1.18 -1.38 17.38
C PRO A 171 1.40 -2.70 16.63
N VAL A 172 2.35 -3.52 17.08
CA VAL A 172 2.68 -4.81 16.42
C VAL A 172 1.48 -5.75 16.34
N ALA A 173 0.61 -5.74 17.36
CA ALA A 173 -0.60 -6.57 17.40
C ALA A 173 -1.58 -6.29 16.26
N ASP A 174 -1.54 -5.09 15.68
CA ASP A 174 -2.41 -4.66 14.58
C ASP A 174 -1.78 -4.90 13.20
N PHE A 175 -0.53 -5.36 13.12
CA PHE A 175 0.21 -5.58 11.87
C PHE A 175 -0.57 -6.41 10.85
N ASP A 176 -1.14 -7.54 11.30
CA ASP A 176 -1.85 -8.46 10.43
C ASP A 176 -3.12 -7.83 9.83
N ASP A 177 -3.85 -7.07 10.65
CA ASP A 177 -5.09 -6.41 10.26
C ASP A 177 -4.81 -5.20 9.34
N ARG A 178 -3.73 -4.44 9.58
CA ARG A 178 -3.29 -3.38 8.66
C ARG A 178 -2.95 -3.94 7.29
N ASN A 179 -2.25 -5.07 7.22
CA ASN A 179 -1.94 -5.71 5.96
C ASN A 179 -3.19 -6.22 5.22
N ILE A 180 -4.25 -6.62 5.93
CA ILE A 180 -5.56 -6.94 5.31
C ILE A 180 -6.22 -5.67 4.76
N LEU A 181 -6.22 -4.59 5.54
CA LEU A 181 -6.72 -3.29 5.12
C LEU A 181 -6.05 -2.81 3.82
N TYR A 182 -4.73 -2.91 3.73
CA TYR A 182 -4.00 -2.54 2.52
C TYR A 182 -4.27 -3.50 1.34
N ALA A 183 -4.37 -4.81 1.59
CA ALA A 183 -4.72 -5.80 0.55
C ALA A 183 -6.14 -5.60 0.01
N MET A 184 -7.10 -5.16 0.82
CA MET A 184 -8.46 -4.85 0.36
C MET A 184 -8.48 -3.71 -0.66
N ARG A 185 -7.63 -2.70 -0.49
CA ARG A 185 -7.48 -1.59 -1.45
C ARG A 185 -6.96 -2.09 -2.81
N ASP A 186 -5.94 -2.95 -2.81
CA ASP A 186 -5.47 -3.55 -4.07
C ASP A 186 -6.55 -4.45 -4.70
N ASN A 187 -7.26 -5.23 -3.88
CA ASN A 187 -8.30 -6.14 -4.36
C ASN A 187 -9.49 -5.45 -5.01
N ILE A 188 -9.94 -4.32 -4.48
CA ILE A 188 -11.07 -3.60 -5.08
C ILE A 188 -10.70 -3.07 -6.46
N ILE A 189 -9.49 -2.52 -6.64
CA ILE A 189 -9.00 -2.09 -7.96
C ILE A 189 -8.90 -3.27 -8.91
N ASN A 190 -8.35 -4.39 -8.46
CA ASN A 190 -8.27 -5.60 -9.28
C ASN A 190 -9.64 -6.17 -9.67
N ALA A 191 -10.68 -5.99 -8.85
CA ALA A 191 -12.04 -6.39 -9.17
C ALA A 191 -12.59 -5.63 -10.39
N GLY A 192 -12.28 -4.34 -10.51
CA GLY A 192 -12.68 -3.49 -11.64
C GLY A 192 -11.77 -3.64 -12.87
N LEU A 193 -10.46 -3.85 -12.68
CA LEU A 193 -9.50 -3.97 -13.78
C LEU A 193 -9.60 -5.27 -14.57
N HIS A 194 -10.04 -6.36 -13.93
CA HIS A 194 -9.97 -7.69 -14.52
C HIS A 194 -11.31 -8.42 -14.40
N GLU A 195 -11.92 -8.72 -15.54
CA GLU A 195 -13.22 -9.42 -15.59
C GLU A 195 -13.20 -10.75 -14.81
N GLY A 196 -12.12 -11.53 -14.94
CA GLY A 196 -11.93 -12.79 -14.21
C GLY A 196 -11.72 -12.64 -12.69
N ARG A 197 -11.67 -11.40 -12.17
CA ARG A 197 -11.43 -11.10 -10.75
C ARG A 197 -12.57 -10.34 -10.09
N ARG A 198 -13.73 -10.20 -10.73
CA ARG A 198 -14.91 -9.52 -10.12
C ARG A 198 -15.35 -10.12 -8.77
N TYR A 199 -15.05 -11.41 -8.52
CA TYR A 199 -15.27 -12.05 -7.22
C TYR A 199 -14.57 -11.33 -6.05
N LEU A 200 -13.51 -10.57 -6.33
CA LEU A 200 -12.77 -9.80 -5.33
C LEU A 200 -13.64 -8.72 -4.67
N ARG A 201 -14.65 -8.16 -5.35
CA ARG A 201 -15.57 -7.20 -4.72
C ARG A 201 -16.24 -7.82 -3.49
N LYS A 202 -16.82 -9.01 -3.63
CA LYS A 202 -17.45 -9.73 -2.51
C LYS A 202 -16.43 -10.16 -1.47
N LYS A 203 -15.21 -10.55 -1.88
CA LYS A 203 -14.10 -10.84 -0.96
C LYS A 203 -13.78 -9.62 -0.09
N VAL A 204 -13.62 -8.44 -0.69
CA VAL A 204 -13.36 -7.18 0.03
C VAL A 204 -14.48 -6.88 1.02
N GLN A 205 -15.74 -6.97 0.60
CA GLN A 205 -16.88 -6.76 1.50
C GLN A 205 -16.84 -7.71 2.71
N ASN A 206 -16.58 -8.99 2.48
CA ASN A 206 -16.49 -9.98 3.55
C ASN A 206 -15.29 -9.71 4.49
N GLU A 207 -14.16 -9.29 3.94
CA GLU A 207 -12.97 -8.92 4.70
C GLU A 207 -13.16 -7.66 5.54
N MET A 208 -14.05 -6.73 5.14
CA MET A 208 -14.42 -5.57 5.96
C MET A 208 -15.21 -5.97 7.21
N LEU A 209 -16.09 -6.97 7.12
CA LEU A 209 -16.95 -7.39 8.24
C LEU A 209 -16.16 -7.98 9.42
N ARG A 210 -15.03 -8.65 9.14
CA ARG A 210 -14.19 -9.29 10.16
C ARG A 210 -13.61 -8.27 11.18
N PRO A 211 -12.88 -7.22 10.77
CA PRO A 211 -12.39 -6.20 11.68
C PRO A 211 -13.48 -5.29 12.24
N ILE A 212 -14.60 -5.06 11.53
CA ILE A 212 -15.78 -4.39 12.13
C ILE A 212 -16.24 -5.15 13.37
N SER A 213 -16.34 -6.48 13.28
CA SER A 213 -16.74 -7.32 14.41
C SER A 213 -15.67 -7.37 15.51
N LYS A 214 -14.39 -7.31 15.15
CA LYS A 214 -13.25 -7.30 16.09
C LYS A 214 -13.13 -5.98 16.85
N TYR A 215 -13.50 -4.86 16.23
CA TYR A 215 -13.35 -3.51 16.75
C TYR A 215 -14.70 -2.78 16.83
N PRO A 216 -15.66 -3.27 17.65
CA PRO A 216 -17.03 -2.73 17.69
C PRO A 216 -17.08 -1.26 18.12
N ASP A 217 -16.16 -0.85 18.99
CA ASP A 217 -16.02 0.51 19.52
C ASP A 217 -15.06 1.39 18.69
N GLY A 218 -14.57 0.89 17.55
CA GLY A 218 -13.64 1.61 16.68
C GLY A 218 -12.39 2.11 17.41
N PHE A 219 -11.97 3.34 17.09
CA PHE A 219 -10.81 3.98 17.72
C PHE A 219 -11.06 4.37 19.18
N GLU A 220 -12.29 4.69 19.58
CA GLU A 220 -12.61 5.05 20.97
C GLU A 220 -12.38 3.88 21.95
N GLY A 221 -12.49 2.64 21.47
CA GLY A 221 -12.11 1.44 22.22
C GLY A 221 -10.61 1.14 22.25
N PHE A 222 -9.78 1.90 21.52
CA PHE A 222 -8.34 1.66 21.46
C PHE A 222 -7.68 2.01 22.79
N LYS A 223 -6.90 1.06 23.32
CA LYS A 223 -6.05 1.27 24.48
C LYS A 223 -4.61 1.15 24.01
N VAL A 224 -3.83 2.20 24.25
CA VAL A 224 -2.38 2.18 24.01
C VAL A 224 -1.82 0.98 24.78
N PRO A 225 -1.12 0.03 24.13
CA PRO A 225 -0.44 -1.04 24.84
C PRO A 225 0.47 -0.42 25.89
N ALA A 226 0.39 -0.87 27.15
CA ALA A 226 1.27 -0.35 28.18
C ALA A 226 2.71 -0.48 27.70
N LEU A 227 3.46 0.62 27.68
CA LEU A 227 4.90 0.57 27.46
C LEU A 227 5.46 -0.45 28.44
N GLU A 228 5.98 -1.57 27.95
CA GLU A 228 6.91 -2.37 28.75
C GLU A 228 8.14 -1.49 28.96
N VAL A 229 8.13 -0.69 30.03
CA VAL A 229 9.30 0.02 30.48
C VAL A 229 10.29 -1.05 30.91
N ASP A 230 11.27 -1.39 30.06
CA ASP A 230 12.38 -2.24 30.49
C ASP A 230 13.09 -1.49 31.64
N PRO A 231 13.04 -1.99 32.89
CA PRO A 231 13.66 -1.31 34.02
C PRO A 231 15.18 -1.17 33.87
N ARG A 232 15.79 -1.88 32.91
CA ARG A 232 17.23 -1.89 32.64
C ARG A 232 17.67 -0.80 31.66
N ALA A 233 16.76 -0.05 31.05
CA ALA A 233 17.09 0.99 30.06
C ALA A 233 17.71 2.27 30.67
N PHE A 234 17.73 2.41 32.01
CA PHE A 234 18.29 3.58 32.69
C PHE A 234 19.66 3.36 33.36
N ASP A 235 20.26 2.17 33.22
CA ASP A 235 21.61 1.87 33.76
C ASP A 235 22.65 1.78 32.63
N SER A 236 22.91 2.92 31.97
CA SER A 236 24.20 3.15 31.32
C SER A 236 24.55 4.64 31.37
N LYS A 237 25.29 4.99 32.43
CA LYS A 237 26.08 6.23 32.50
C LYS A 237 27.29 6.15 31.58
#